data_AF-A0A851RSS5-F1
#
_entry.id   AF-A0A851RSS5-F1
#
_cell.length_a   1.000
_cell.length_b   1.000
_cell.length_c   1.000
_cell.angle_alpha   90.00
_cell.angle_beta   90.00
_cell.angle_gamma   90.00
#
_symmetry.space_group_name_H-M   'P 1'
#
loop_
_entity.id
_entity.type
_entity.pdbx_description
1 polymer ?
#
loop_
_entity_poly.entity_id
_entity_poly.type
_entity_poly.pdbx_seq_one_letter_code
_entity_poly.pdbx_strand_id
1 'polypeptide(L)'
;AIYLAKKNIKRKGILEEYEKEHYNMLNQKINYKWDFVIMQAKEQYKAGKERKKEDRYALDCQERAYWLVNRTPPGMLDVLEYGIDRVTDPNENKVNQVRQ
;
A
#
# COMPACT_ATOMS: atom_id res chain seq x y z
N ALA A 1 2.85 0.32 -3.54
CA ALA A 1 4.13 0.49 -4.27
C ALA A 1 5.33 0.44 -3.32
N ILE A 2 5.45 1.39 -2.38
CA ILE A 2 6.57 1.46 -1.41
C ILE A 2 6.72 0.15 -0.60
N TYR A 3 5.61 -0.40 -0.09
CA TYR A 3 5.63 -1.69 0.62
C TYR A 3 6.27 -2.82 -0.19
N LEU A 4 5.79 -3.03 -1.43
CA LEU A 4 6.32 -4.07 -2.32
C LEU A 4 7.79 -3.80 -2.69
N ALA A 5 8.17 -2.55 -2.95
CA ALA A 5 9.57 -2.17 -3.19
C ALA A 5 10.47 -2.48 -1.99
N LYS A 6 10.02 -2.15 -0.77
CA LYS A 6 10.74 -2.45 0.48
C LYS A 6 10.85 -3.97 0.70
N LYS A 7 9.76 -4.70 0.49
CA LYS A 7 9.74 -6.18 0.58
C LYS A 7 10.70 -6.80 -0.45
N ASN A 8 10.71 -6.28 -1.68
CA ASN A 8 11.59 -6.69 -2.76
C ASN A 8 13.07 -6.51 -2.40
N ILE A 9 13.45 -5.35 -1.83
CA ILE A 9 14.80 -5.08 -1.33
C ILE A 9 15.17 -6.06 -0.20
N LYS A 10 14.28 -6.21 0.78
CA LYS A 10 14.53 -7.04 1.98
C LYS A 10 14.72 -8.52 1.64
N ARG A 11 13.91 -9.05 0.71
CA ARG A 11 13.91 -10.47 0.33
C ARG A 11 14.68 -10.76 -0.96
N LYS A 12 15.51 -9.82 -1.44
CA LYS A 12 16.34 -9.99 -2.65
C LYS A 12 15.56 -10.49 -3.88
N GLY A 13 14.38 -9.93 -4.14
CA GLY A 13 13.57 -10.34 -5.30
C GLY A 13 12.48 -11.38 -5.03
N ILE A 14 12.39 -11.94 -3.82
CA ILE A 14 11.39 -12.97 -3.49
C ILE A 14 10.07 -12.30 -3.09
N LEU A 15 9.20 -12.13 -4.08
CA LEU A 15 7.79 -11.76 -3.97
C LEU A 15 6.90 -12.94 -4.39
N GLU A 16 5.69 -13.01 -3.85
CA GLU A 16 4.66 -13.96 -4.29
C GLU A 16 4.20 -13.58 -5.72
N GLU A 17 3.69 -14.51 -6.52
CA GLU A 17 3.45 -14.26 -7.96
C GLU A 17 2.48 -13.09 -8.19
N TYR A 18 1.36 -13.07 -7.48
CA TYR A 18 0.41 -11.95 -7.52
C TYR A 18 1.04 -10.63 -7.08
N GLU A 19 2.00 -10.65 -6.15
CA GLU A 19 2.70 -9.43 -5.71
C GLU A 19 3.64 -8.90 -6.79
N LYS A 20 4.28 -9.79 -7.58
CA LYS A 20 5.11 -9.39 -8.71
C LYS A 20 4.27 -8.71 -9.79
N GLU A 21 3.12 -9.29 -10.12
CA GLU A 21 2.16 -8.71 -11.07
C GLU A 21 1.74 -7.31 -10.62
N HIS A 22 1.32 -7.16 -9.35
CA HIS A 22 0.97 -5.86 -8.78
C HIS A 22 2.15 -4.89 -8.76
N TYR A 23 3.37 -5.35 -8.47
CA TYR A 23 4.57 -4.52 -8.48
C TYR A 23 4.87 -3.99 -9.88
N ASN A 24 4.80 -4.83 -10.90
CA ASN A 24 5.00 -4.47 -12.30
C ASN A 24 3.92 -3.51 -12.80
N MET A 25 2.65 -3.80 -12.49
CA MET A 25 1.52 -2.91 -12.79
C MET A 25 1.71 -1.53 -12.17
N LEU A 26 2.11 -1.46 -10.89
CA LEU A 26 2.39 -0.19 -10.21
C LEU A 26 3.57 0.54 -10.84
N ASN A 27 4.64 -0.17 -11.19
CA ASN A 27 5.80 0.42 -11.86
C ASN A 27 5.42 1.09 -13.18
N GLN A 28 4.50 0.48 -13.95
CA GLN A 28 4.00 1.07 -15.19
C GLN A 28 3.04 2.24 -14.92
N LYS A 29 2.07 2.08 -14.01
CA LYS A 29 1.00 3.06 -13.78
C LYS A 29 1.47 4.35 -13.11
N ILE A 30 2.43 4.27 -12.19
CA ILE A 30 2.96 5.42 -11.44
C ILE A 30 4.47 5.61 -11.67
N ASN A 31 4.95 5.26 -12.87
CA ASN A 31 6.36 5.30 -13.23
C ASN A 31 7.02 6.66 -12.97
N TYR A 32 6.30 7.75 -13.25
CA TYR A 32 6.76 9.13 -13.06
C TYR A 32 7.11 9.47 -11.59
N LYS A 33 6.66 8.68 -10.61
CA LYS A 33 7.00 8.79 -9.18
C LYS A 33 7.88 7.64 -8.69
N TRP A 34 8.40 6.80 -9.58
CA TRP A 34 9.06 5.57 -9.18
C TRP A 34 10.35 5.81 -8.40
N ASP A 35 11.13 6.83 -8.76
CA ASP A 35 12.32 7.21 -8.00
C ASP A 35 11.99 7.55 -6.54
N PHE A 36 10.88 8.27 -6.32
CA PHE A 36 10.39 8.54 -4.97
C PHE A 36 9.97 7.26 -4.23
N VAL A 37 9.29 6.33 -4.92
CA VAL A 37 8.91 5.03 -4.35
C VAL A 37 10.15 4.25 -3.89
N ILE A 38 11.19 4.20 -4.72
CA ILE A 38 12.44 3.50 -4.41
C ILE A 38 13.22 4.20 -3.28
N MET A 39 13.27 5.53 -3.30
CA MET A 39 13.90 6.34 -2.25
C MET A 39 13.26 6.05 -0.88
N GLN A 40 11.93 6.13 -0.80
CA GLN A 40 11.17 5.86 0.42
C GLN A 40 11.32 4.40 0.88
N ALA A 41 11.32 3.44 -0.04
CA ALA A 41 11.53 2.04 0.32
C ALA A 41 12.92 1.79 0.93
N LYS A 42 13.96 2.41 0.38
CA LYS A 42 15.34 2.32 0.91
C LYS A 42 15.46 2.98 2.28
N GLU A 43 14.86 4.16 2.45
CA GLU A 43 14.86 4.90 3.71
C GLU A 43 14.18 4.10 4.83
N GLN A 44 12.96 3.60 4.59
CA GLN A 44 12.25 2.76 5.56
C GLN A 44 13.00 1.47 5.88
N TYR A 45 13.64 0.84 4.88
CA TYR A 45 14.46 -0.35 5.11
C TYR A 45 15.68 -0.05 6.00
N LYS A 46 16.34 1.09 5.80
CA LYS A 46 17.46 1.54 6.63
C LYS A 46 17.02 1.82 8.06
N ALA A 47 15.96 2.61 8.24
CA ALA A 47 15.40 2.92 9.57
C ALA A 47 14.95 1.66 10.32
N GLY A 48 14.38 0.68 9.60
CA GLY A 48 14.01 -0.61 10.19
C GLY A 48 15.20 -1.40 10.75
N LYS A 49 16.41 -1.25 10.17
CA LYS A 49 17.62 -1.94 10.64
C LYS A 49 18.16 -1.41 11.97
N GLU A 50 17.85 -0.18 12.31
CA GLU A 50 18.28 0.46 13.57
C GLU A 50 17.45 -0.01 14.77
N ARG A 51 16.29 -0.64 14.52
CA ARG A 51 15.41 -1.19 15.56
C ARG A 51 15.86 -2.56 16.05
N LYS A 52 15.47 -2.91 17.28
CA LYS A 52 15.60 -4.25 17.85
C LYS A 52 14.88 -5.29 16.98
N LYS A 53 15.35 -6.54 17.05
CA LYS A 53 14.86 -7.62 16.19
C LYS A 53 13.37 -7.89 16.42
N GLU A 54 12.95 -7.86 17.67
CA GLU A 54 11.59 -8.12 18.12
C GLU A 54 10.64 -7.04 17.58
N ASP A 55 11.00 -5.77 17.76
CA ASP A 55 10.22 -4.63 17.27
C ASP A 55 10.11 -4.65 15.74
N ARG A 56 11.21 -4.96 15.05
CA ARG A 56 11.23 -5.08 13.59
C ARG A 56 10.25 -6.15 13.11
N TYR A 57 10.28 -7.33 13.74
CA TYR A 57 9.37 -8.43 13.39
C TYR A 57 7.91 -8.06 13.64
N ALA A 58 7.60 -7.45 14.79
CA ALA A 58 6.25 -7.01 15.11
C ALA A 58 5.71 -6.00 14.07
N LEU A 59 6.52 -5.01 13.71
CA LEU A 59 6.15 -4.00 12.71
C LEU A 59 6.01 -4.59 11.29
N ASP A 60 6.88 -5.52 10.90
CA ASP A 60 6.77 -6.24 9.63
C ASP A 60 5.46 -7.05 9.55
N CYS A 61 5.09 -7.71 10.66
CA CYS A 61 3.84 -8.47 10.77
C CYS A 61 2.62 -7.55 10.69
N GLN A 62 2.63 -6.43 11.41
CA GLN A 62 1.55 -5.45 11.38
C GLN A 62 1.34 -4.89 9.96
N GLU A 63 2.43 -4.50 9.29
CA GLU A 63 2.37 -3.98 7.93
C GLU A 63 1.87 -5.05 6.94
N ARG A 64 2.33 -6.31 7.07
CA ARG A 64 1.81 -7.41 6.25
C ARG A 64 0.31 -7.62 6.47
N ALA A 65 -0.16 -7.61 7.71
CA ALA A 65 -1.58 -7.78 8.02
C ALA A 65 -2.45 -6.67 7.41
N TYR A 66 -1.99 -5.42 7.48
CA TYR A 66 -2.67 -4.30 6.83
C TYR A 66 -2.85 -4.52 5.32
N TRP A 67 -1.78 -4.94 4.62
CA TRP A 67 -1.83 -5.15 3.18
C TRP A 67 -2.64 -6.37 2.77
N LEU A 68 -2.71 -7.42 3.60
CA LEU A 68 -3.58 -8.57 3.34
C LEU A 68 -5.06 -8.19 3.30
N VAL A 69 -5.48 -7.20 4.11
CA VAL A 69 -6.86 -6.69 4.10
C VAL A 69 -7.09 -5.69 2.97
N ASN A 70 -6.13 -4.80 2.72
CA ASN A 70 -6.32 -3.72 1.74
C ASN A 70 -6.04 -4.13 0.29
N ARG A 71 -5.24 -5.19 0.09
CA ARG A 71 -4.84 -5.71 -1.23
C ARG A 71 -4.87 -7.23 -1.15
N THR A 72 -6.09 -7.73 -1.00
CA THR A 72 -6.41 -9.14 -0.77
C THR A 72 -5.85 -10.02 -1.90
N PRO A 73 -5.24 -11.18 -1.58
CA PRO A 73 -4.78 -12.10 -2.61
C PRO A 73 -5.94 -12.56 -3.52
N PRO A 74 -5.65 -12.89 -4.79
CA PRO A 74 -6.66 -13.45 -5.69
C PRO A 74 -7.35 -14.69 -5.08
N GLY A 75 -8.67 -14.75 -5.16
CA GLY A 75 -9.48 -15.87 -4.62
C GLY A 75 -9.88 -15.73 -3.14
N MET A 76 -9.47 -14.66 -2.46
CA MET A 76 -9.90 -14.34 -1.10
C MET A 76 -11.00 -13.27 -1.12
N LEU A 77 -11.91 -13.32 -0.12
CA LEU A 77 -12.98 -12.32 0.02
C LEU A 77 -12.40 -10.92 0.30
N ASP A 78 -12.80 -9.93 -0.50
CA ASP A 78 -12.47 -8.54 -0.24
C ASP A 78 -13.43 -7.95 0.80
N VAL A 79 -12.95 -7.87 2.04
CA VAL A 79 -13.73 -7.34 3.17
C VAL A 79 -14.01 -5.83 3.02
N LEU A 80 -13.24 -5.12 2.19
CA LEU A 80 -13.41 -3.70 1.94
C LEU A 80 -14.33 -3.40 0.75
N GLU A 81 -14.85 -4.42 0.07
CA GLU A 81 -15.81 -4.24 -1.01
C GLU A 81 -17.13 -3.68 -0.45
N TYR A 82 -17.43 -2.41 -0.78
CA TYR A 82 -18.62 -1.71 -0.30
C TYR A 82 -19.73 -1.60 -1.36
N GLY A 83 -19.60 -2.36 -2.45
CA GLY A 83 -20.55 -2.38 -3.57
C GLY A 83 -20.39 -1.18 -4.50
N ILE A 84 -21.51 -0.65 -4.99
CA ILE A 84 -21.53 0.44 -5.97
C ILE A 84 -21.25 1.78 -5.25
N ASP A 85 -20.45 2.63 -5.89
CA ASP A 85 -20.20 3.99 -5.44
C ASP A 85 -21.51 4.79 -5.31
N ARG A 86 -21.55 5.69 -4.31
CA ARG A 86 -22.70 6.59 -4.14
C ARG A 86 -22.69 7.64 -5.25
N VAL A 87 -23.87 7.90 -5.83
CA VAL A 87 -24.05 8.95 -6.87
C VAL A 87 -23.69 10.34 -6.34
N THR A 88 -23.96 10.60 -5.07
CA THR A 88 -23.63 11.85 -4.39
C THR A 88 -22.59 11.61 -3.31
N ASP A 89 -21.59 12.48 -3.20
CA ASP A 89 -20.57 12.39 -2.15
C ASP A 89 -21.22 12.62 -0.77
N PRO A 90 -21.24 11.61 0.12
CA PRO A 90 -21.82 11.77 1.44
C PRO A 90 -21.05 12.74 2.34
N ASN A 91 -19.83 13.13 1.96
CA ASN A 91 -18.99 14.09 2.67
C ASN A 91 -19.02 15.49 2.04
N GLU A 92 -19.86 15.72 1.02
CA GLU A 92 -19.99 17.04 0.41
C GLU A 92 -20.52 18.05 1.43
N ASN A 93 -19.68 19.04 1.78
CA ASN A 93 -20.10 20.15 2.63
C ASN A 93 -21.16 20.96 1.90
N LYS A 94 -22.41 20.89 2.36
CA LYS A 94 -23.49 21.77 1.90
C LYS A 94 -23.16 23.21 2.31
N VAL A 95 -22.46 23.94 1.45
CA VAL A 95 -22.28 25.38 1.61
C VAL A 95 -23.68 25.99 1.54
N ASN A 96 -24.16 26.54 2.66
CA ASN A 96 -25.42 27.26 2.72
C ASN A 96 -25.33 28.40 1.70
N GLN A 97 -25.96 28.21 0.53
CA GLN A 97 -26.20 29.30 -0.41
C GLN A 97 -27.18 30.25 0.27
N VAL A 98 -26.65 31.27 0.94
CA VAL A 98 -27.40 32.45 1.33
C VAL A 98 -27.88 33.06 0.03
N ARG A 99 -29.16 32.86 -0.29
CA ARG A 99 -29.82 33.55 -1.40
C ARG A 99 -29.74 35.05 -1.12
N GLN A 100 -29.04 35.78 -2.00
CA GLN A 100 -29.16 37.24 -2.09
C GLN A 100 -30.52 37.62 -2.67
#